data_AF-A0A269PHN8-F1
#
_entry.id   AF-A0A269PHN8-F1
#
_cell.length_a   1.000
_cell.length_b   1.000
_cell.length_c   1.000
_cell.angle_alpha   90.00
_cell.angle_beta   90.00
_cell.angle_gamma   90.00
#
_symmetry.space_group_name_H-M   'P 1'
#
loop_
_entity.id
_entity.type
_entity.pdbx_description
1 polymer ?
#
loop_
_entity_poly.entity_id
_entity_poly.type
_entity_poly.pdbx_seq_one_letter_code
_entity_poly.pdbx_strand_id
1 'polypeptide(L)' 'MQCIYLNSDGTLKPTSETLELCQGYVLVPSLEAKNYVESSQINALEITASFTWGLTTVLLFGALSFKVKVSKMVINKM' A
#
# COMPACT_ATOMS: atom_id res chain seq x y z
N MET A 1 7.39 -21.28 -11.27
CA MET A 1 6.37 -20.87 -12.24
C MET A 1 5.03 -20.95 -11.55
N GLN A 2 4.14 -19.98 -11.74
CA GLN A 2 2.87 -19.86 -10.98
C GLN A 2 1.70 -19.90 -11.96
N CYS A 3 0.68 -20.70 -11.66
CA CYS A 3 -0.49 -20.83 -12.54
C CYS A 3 -1.44 -19.65 -12.34
N ILE A 4 -1.79 -19.01 -13.46
CA ILE A 4 -2.68 -17.85 -13.50
C ILE A 4 -3.80 -18.19 -14.49
N TYR A 5 -5.05 -18.05 -14.08
CA TYR A 5 -6.18 -18.20 -14.97
C TYR A 5 -6.36 -16.92 -15.79
N LEU A 6 -6.50 -17.07 -17.11
CA LEU A 6 -7.07 -16.03 -17.96
C LEU A 6 -8.58 -16.21 -17.97
N ASN A 7 -9.31 -15.27 -17.38
CA ASN A 7 -10.75 -15.17 -17.60
C ASN A 7 -11.01 -14.69 -19.04
N SER A 8 -12.18 -15.02 -19.59
CA SER A 8 -12.65 -14.56 -20.91
C SER A 8 -12.69 -13.03 -21.07
N ASP A 9 -12.59 -12.31 -19.96
CA ASP A 9 -12.61 -10.85 -19.87
C ASP A 9 -11.19 -10.23 -19.90
N GLY A 10 -10.15 -11.05 -20.12
CA GLY A 10 -8.76 -10.59 -20.22
C GLY A 10 -8.08 -10.26 -18.89
N THR A 11 -8.71 -10.59 -17.76
CA THR A 11 -8.14 -10.37 -16.42
C THR A 11 -7.42 -11.61 -15.90
N LEU A 12 -6.27 -11.38 -15.26
CA LEU A 12 -5.42 -12.41 -14.67
C LEU A 12 -5.76 -12.58 -13.19
N LYS A 13 -6.20 -13.79 -12.79
CA LYS A 13 -6.38 -14.14 -11.38
C LYS A 13 -5.26 -15.08 -10.90
N PRO A 14 -4.46 -14.67 -9.89
CA PRO A 14 -3.43 -15.53 -9.32
C PRO A 14 -4.10 -16.62 -8.46
N THR A 15 -3.72 -17.89 -8.69
CA THR A 15 -4.19 -19.04 -7.93
C THR A 15 -3.03 -19.70 -7.17
N SER A 16 -3.32 -20.42 -6.08
CA SER A 16 -2.35 -21.13 -5.24
C SER A 16 -2.12 -22.60 -5.60
N GLU A 17 -2.60 -23.05 -6.77
CA GLU A 17 -2.53 -24.45 -7.21
C GLU A 17 -1.16 -24.80 -7.83
N THR A 18 -0.79 -26.07 -7.70
CA THR A 18 0.47 -26.64 -8.18
C THR A 18 0.39 -27.04 -9.67
N LEU A 19 1.55 -27.07 -10.34
CA LEU A 19 1.70 -27.22 -11.80
C LEU A 19 0.94 -28.41 -12.44
N GLU A 20 0.65 -29.48 -11.69
CA GLU A 20 0.08 -30.71 -12.23
C GLU A 20 -1.42 -30.61 -12.55
N LEU A 21 -2.13 -29.64 -11.97
CA LEU A 21 -3.56 -29.41 -12.20
C LEU A 21 -3.84 -28.30 -13.24
N CYS A 22 -2.78 -27.77 -13.87
CA CYS A 22 -2.88 -26.60 -14.72
C CYS A 22 -3.26 -26.93 -16.18
N GLN A 23 -4.48 -27.42 -16.43
CA GLN A 23 -5.06 -27.51 -17.77
C GLN A 23 -5.72 -26.18 -18.21
N GLY A 24 -5.11 -25.44 -19.14
CA GLY A 24 -5.65 -24.19 -19.71
C GLY A 24 -4.94 -22.88 -19.33
N TYR A 25 -3.69 -22.93 -18.86
CA TYR A 25 -3.01 -21.81 -18.20
C TYR A 25 -1.86 -21.26 -19.04
N VAL A 26 -1.60 -19.96 -18.91
CA VAL A 26 -0.44 -19.30 -19.52
C VAL A 26 0.71 -19.33 -18.52
N LEU A 27 1.86 -19.87 -18.93
CA LEU A 27 3.08 -19.87 -18.15
C LEU A 27 3.68 -18.47 -18.16
N VAL A 28 3.47 -17.72 -17.07
CA VAL A 28 4.08 -16.40 -16.88
C VAL A 28 5.35 -16.56 -16.04
N PRO A 29 6.47 -15.89 -16.41
CA PRO A 29 7.66 -15.83 -15.58
C PRO A 29 7.31 -15.38 -14.17
N SER A 30 7.84 -16.05 -13.15
CA SER A 30 7.50 -15.76 -11.74
C SER A 30 7.77 -14.32 -11.31
N LEU A 31 8.69 -13.63 -12.00
CA LEU A 31 8.97 -12.22 -11.78
C LEU A 31 7.81 -11.32 -12.22
N GLU A 32 7.22 -11.60 -13.38
CA GLU A 32 6.09 -10.83 -13.92
C GLU A 32 4.79 -11.12 -13.16
N ALA A 33 4.60 -12.38 -12.74
CA ALA A 33 3.49 -12.75 -11.87
C ALA A 33 3.56 -12.03 -10.52
N LYS A 34 4.76 -11.97 -9.91
CA LYS A 34 4.99 -11.27 -8.65
C LYS A 34 4.73 -9.77 -8.80
N ASN A 35 5.28 -9.14 -9.84
CA ASN A 35 5.08 -7.72 -10.10
C ASN A 35 3.61 -7.37 -10.37
N TYR A 36 2.89 -8.24 -11.09
CA TYR A 36 1.45 -8.05 -11.32
C TYR A 36 0.65 -8.14 -10.02
N VAL A 37 0.94 -9.14 -9.17
CA VAL A 37 0.28 -9.30 -7.86
C VAL A 37 0.60 -8.12 -6.93
N GLU A 38 1.86 -7.68 -6.87
CA GLU A 38 2.28 -6.52 -6.08
C GLU A 38 1.65 -5.22 -6.59
N SER A 39 1.47 -5.06 -7.90
CA SER A 39 0.79 -3.89 -8.48
C SER A 39 -0.74 -3.89 -8.32
N SER A 40 -1.35 -5.08 -8.23
CA SER A 40 -2.82 -5.23 -8.19
C SER A 40 -3.37 -5.34 -6.77
N GLN A 41 -2.57 -5.79 -5.80
CA GLN A 41 -2.96 -5.83 -4.40
C GLN A 41 -2.51 -4.55 -3.72
N ILE A 42 -3.47 -3.69 -3.38
CA ILE A 42 -3.20 -2.57 -2.49
C ILE A 42 -2.72 -3.15 -1.15
N ASN A 43 -1.43 -3.00 -0.88
CA ASN A 43 -0.80 -3.57 0.29
C ASN A 43 -1.23 -2.78 1.54
N ALA A 44 -1.77 -3.48 2.54
CA ALA A 44 -2.19 -2.85 3.80
C ALA A 44 -1.04 -2.10 4.49
N LEU A 45 0.20 -2.54 4.26
CA LEU A 45 1.40 -1.88 4.76
C LEU A 45 1.58 -0.48 4.17
N GLU A 46 1.35 -0.31 2.87
CA GLU A 46 1.51 0.98 2.18
C GLU A 46 0.41 1.98 2.58
N ILE A 47 -0.82 1.49 2.76
CA ILE A 47 -1.93 2.30 3.30
C ILE A 47 -1.58 2.79 4.70
N THR A 48 -1.13 1.88 5.56
CA THR A 48 -0.79 2.20 6.95
C THR A 48 0.35 3.21 7.01
N ALA A 49 1.41 2.99 6.23
CA ALA A 49 2.54 3.91 6.18
C ALA A 49 2.14 5.32 5.73
N SER A 50 1.34 5.42 4.67
CA SER A 50 0.86 6.71 4.14
C SER A 50 -0.05 7.43 5.14
N PHE A 51 -0.94 6.69 5.81
CA PHE A 51 -1.82 7.23 6.84
C PHE A 51 -1.05 7.70 8.07
N THR A 52 -0.11 6.88 8.57
CA THR A 52 0.74 7.22 9.71
C THR A 52 1.53 8.49 9.43
N TRP A 53 2.16 8.61 8.25
CA TRP A 53 2.88 9.82 7.86
C TRP A 53 2.01 11.07 7.86
N GLY A 54 0.81 10.98 7.26
CA GLY A 54 -0.15 12.09 7.26
C GLY A 54 -0.55 12.50 8.67
N LEU A 55 -0.93 11.53 9.50
CA LEU A 55 -1.34 11.76 10.89
C LEU A 55 -0.20 12.37 11.72
N THR A 56 1.00 11.81 11.64
CA THR A 56 2.18 12.31 12.36
C THR A 56 2.50 13.75 11.98
N THR A 57 2.41 14.08 10.69
CA THR A 57 2.67 15.44 10.20
C THR A 57 1.66 16.45 10.77
N VAL A 58 0.37 16.11 10.76
CA VAL A 58 -0.68 16.97 11.32
C VAL A 58 -0.50 17.17 12.82
N LEU A 59 -0.23 16.11 13.57
CA LEU A 59 0.00 16.19 15.01
C LEU A 59 1.24 17.02 15.35
N LEU A 60 2.33 16.85 14.60
CA LEU A 60 3.57 17.60 14.79
C LEU A 60 3.36 19.10 14.59
N PHE A 61 2.77 19.50 13.47
CA PHE A 61 2.51 20.92 13.19
C PHE A 61 1.45 21.52 14.11
N GLY A 62 0.45 20.74 14.53
CA GLY A 62 -0.51 21.15 15.54
C GLY A 62 0.16 21.44 16.89
N ALA A 63 1.04 20.55 17.34
CA ALA A 63 1.79 20.71 18.59
C ALA A 63 2.75 21.93 18.55
N LEU A 64 3.47 22.11 17.45
CA LEU A 64 4.33 23.28 17.22
C LEU A 64 3.53 24.59 17.27
N SER A 65 2.40 24.64 16.55
CA SER A 65 1.51 25.81 16.52
C SER A 65 0.98 26.16 17.91
N PHE A 66 0.63 25.15 18.72
CA PHE A 66 0.19 25.34 20.09
C PHE A 66 1.30 25.93 20.97
N LYS A 67 2.53 25.40 20.90
CA LYS A 67 3.68 25.93 21.65
C LYS A 67 3.97 27.39 21.27
N VAL A 68 3.96 27.72 19.98
CA VAL A 68 4.14 29.10 19.49
C VAL A 68 3.05 30.03 20.04
N LYS A 69 1.79 29.58 20.09
CA LYS A 69 0.69 30.36 20.66
C LYS A 69 0.90 30.63 22.16
N VAL A 70 1.31 29.62 22.92
CA VAL A 70 1.62 29.76 24.35
C VAL A 70 2.79 30.74 24.56
N SER A 71 3.87 30.61 23.79
CA SER A 71 5.02 31.53 23.87
C SER A 71 4.62 32.97 23.57
N LYS A 72 3.82 33.21 22.53
CA LYS A 72 3.28 34.55 22.22
C LYS A 72 2.41 35.12 23.35
N MET A 73 1.60 34.27 23.99
CA MET A 73 0.76 34.70 25.10
C MET A 73 1.58 35.09 26.33
N VAL A 74 2.67 34.37 26.63
CA VAL A 74 3.57 34.71 27.75
C VAL A 74 4.30 36.03 27.47
N ILE A 75 4.85 36.19 26.26
CA ILE A 75 5.58 37.42 25.87
C ILE A 75 4.66 38.64 25.91
N ASN A 76 3.44 38.55 25.38
CA ASN A 76 2.51 39.67 25.37
C ASN A 76 1.90 40.00 26.75
N LYS A 77 2.12 39.15 27.76
CA LYS A 77 1.60 39.33 29.13
C LYS A 77 2.68 39.82 30.10
N MET A 78 3.94 39.84 29.67
CA MET A 78 5.02 40.60 30.31
C MET A 78 5.00 42.05 29.83
#